data_AF-A0A5B1B6Z2-F1
#
_entry.id   AF-A0A5B1B6Z2-F1
#
_cell.length_a   1.000
_cell.length_b   1.000
_cell.length_c   1.000
_cell.angle_alpha   90.00
_cell.angle_beta   90.00
_cell.angle_gamma   90.00
#
_symmetry.space_group_name_H-M   'P 1'
#
loop_
_entity.id
_entity.type
_entity.pdbx_description
1 polymer ?
#
loop_
_entity_poly.entity_id
_entity_poly.type
_entity_poly.pdbx_seq_one_letter_code
_entity_poly.pdbx_strand_id
1 'polypeptide(L)'
;MKTNIVFIVVLLLSISSVAQSHDSLATVLKYKIAKATTDSARIGYKIELVKQMHRFDLEASRIIINDILKQIEEIQGTTPYYQKNKAKALNYLGIVDNKQGNAEKALTTYLKALDISEGINDSITIGLGFHNLGMFYRRQKDYEKSKQYYKFYSSL
;
A
#
# COMPACT_ATOMS: atom_id res chain seq x y z
N MET A 1 39.95 -11.08 -21.57
CA MET A 1 39.37 -9.79 -21.13
C MET A 1 38.05 -9.38 -21.83
N LYS A 2 37.31 -10.28 -22.52
CA LYS A 2 36.07 -9.91 -23.24
C LYS A 2 34.76 -10.41 -22.60
N THR A 3 34.83 -11.30 -21.62
CA THR A 3 33.65 -11.95 -21.04
C THR A 3 32.90 -11.09 -20.01
N ASN A 4 33.57 -10.10 -19.40
CA ASN A 4 32.97 -9.29 -18.32
C ASN A 4 32.06 -8.16 -18.83
N ILE A 5 32.27 -7.66 -20.06
CA ILE A 5 31.51 -6.51 -20.58
C ILE A 5 30.09 -6.95 -21.00
N VAL A 6 29.96 -8.15 -21.60
CA VAL A 6 28.65 -8.68 -22.00
C VAL A 6 27.74 -8.92 -20.79
N PHE A 7 28.30 -9.41 -19.68
CA PHE A 7 27.55 -9.63 -18.44
C PHE A 7 27.03 -8.33 -17.83
N ILE A 8 27.84 -7.27 -17.84
CA ILE A 8 27.46 -5.95 -17.32
C ILE A 8 26.35 -5.30 -18.18
N VAL A 9 26.43 -5.42 -19.51
CA VAL A 9 25.41 -4.88 -20.42
C VAL A 9 24.06 -5.61 -20.27
N VAL A 10 24.07 -6.93 -20.11
CA VAL A 10 22.84 -7.71 -19.86
C VAL A 10 22.23 -7.38 -18.49
N LEU A 11 23.06 -7.11 -17.47
CA LEU A 11 22.58 -6.67 -16.16
C LEU A 11 21.95 -5.26 -16.23
N LEU A 12 22.54 -4.34 -16.98
CA LEU A 12 22.00 -2.98 -17.13
C LEU A 12 20.69 -2.95 -17.93
N LEU A 13 20.55 -3.80 -18.95
CA LEU A 13 19.31 -3.94 -19.74
C LEU A 13 18.17 -4.60 -18.95
N SER A 14 18.48 -5.50 -18.01
CA SER A 14 17.47 -6.11 -17.13
C SER A 14 17.01 -5.15 -16.03
N ILE A 15 17.89 -4.29 -15.52
CA ILE A 15 17.51 -3.24 -14.55
C ILE A 15 16.64 -2.16 -15.23
N SER A 16 16.96 -1.76 -16.46
CA SER A 16 16.20 -0.73 -17.18
C SER A 16 14.82 -1.20 -17.64
N SER A 17 14.64 -2.48 -18.00
CA SER A 17 13.33 -3.03 -18.38
C SER A 17 12.36 -3.13 -17.20
N VAL A 18 12.84 -3.51 -16.01
CA VAL A 18 12.04 -3.51 -14.77
C VAL A 18 11.64 -2.09 -14.38
N ALA A 19 12.57 -1.12 -14.44
CA ALA A 19 12.27 0.29 -14.14
C ALA A 19 11.26 0.90 -15.13
N GLN A 20 11.40 0.65 -16.45
CA GLN A 20 10.45 1.12 -17.46
C GLN A 20 9.03 0.54 -17.27
N SER A 21 8.93 -0.73 -16.87
CA SER A 21 7.63 -1.39 -16.69
C SER A 21 6.80 -0.74 -15.57
N HIS A 22 7.42 -0.36 -14.44
CA HIS A 22 6.74 0.32 -13.34
C HIS A 22 6.34 1.76 -13.71
N ASP A 23 7.19 2.48 -14.45
CA ASP A 23 6.87 3.82 -14.94
C ASP A 23 5.68 3.82 -15.90
N SER A 24 5.55 2.79 -16.74
CA SER A 24 4.42 2.67 -17.67
C SER A 24 3.07 2.53 -16.96
N LEU A 25 2.99 1.68 -15.92
CA LEU A 25 1.75 1.47 -15.18
C LEU A 25 1.38 2.68 -14.32
N ALA A 26 2.36 3.30 -13.66
CA ALA A 26 2.13 4.52 -12.90
C ALA A 26 1.64 5.66 -13.80
N THR A 27 2.17 5.77 -15.02
CA THR A 27 1.73 6.74 -16.03
C THR A 27 0.28 6.50 -16.45
N VAL A 28 -0.08 5.24 -16.75
CA VAL A 28 -1.47 4.88 -17.09
C VAL A 28 -2.43 5.20 -15.94
N LEU A 29 -2.05 4.92 -14.69
CA LEU A 29 -2.88 5.21 -13.53
C LEU A 29 -3.07 6.73 -13.33
N LYS A 30 -2.01 7.54 -13.49
CA LYS A 30 -2.11 9.01 -13.48
C LYS A 30 -3.07 9.53 -14.55
N TYR A 31 -3.01 8.98 -15.76
CA TYR A 31 -3.95 9.32 -16.83
C TYR A 31 -5.39 8.96 -16.46
N LYS A 32 -5.63 7.75 -15.95
CA LYS A 32 -6.97 7.30 -15.51
C LYS A 32 -7.53 8.15 -14.37
N ILE A 33 -6.69 8.59 -13.44
CA ILE A 33 -7.07 9.52 -12.35
C ILE A 33 -7.56 10.85 -12.94
N ALA A 34 -6.83 11.42 -13.91
CA ALA A 34 -7.19 12.69 -14.54
C ALA A 34 -8.47 12.61 -15.38
N LYS A 35 -8.77 11.44 -15.95
CA LYS A 35 -9.98 11.20 -16.76
C LYS A 35 -11.17 10.63 -15.97
N ALA A 36 -11.00 10.33 -14.68
CA ALA A 36 -12.06 9.74 -13.87
C ALA A 36 -13.22 10.73 -13.68
N THR A 37 -14.40 10.32 -14.11
CA THR A 37 -15.65 11.09 -14.00
C THR A 37 -16.35 10.95 -12.65
N THR A 38 -15.94 9.97 -11.84
CA THR A 38 -16.50 9.74 -10.49
C THR A 38 -15.39 9.69 -9.45
N ASP A 39 -15.72 10.12 -8.23
CA ASP A 39 -14.77 10.07 -7.10
C ASP A 39 -14.40 8.64 -6.74
N SER A 40 -15.37 7.72 -6.81
CA SER A 40 -15.14 6.28 -6.61
C SER A 40 -14.06 5.75 -7.57
N ALA A 41 -14.21 5.96 -8.89
CA ALA A 41 -13.20 5.52 -9.86
C ALA A 41 -11.84 6.17 -9.61
N ARG A 42 -11.82 7.47 -9.32
CA ARG A 42 -10.59 8.22 -9.05
C ARG A 42 -9.86 7.67 -7.82
N ILE A 43 -10.56 7.43 -6.73
CA ILE A 43 -10.03 6.83 -5.50
C ILE A 43 -9.47 5.44 -5.78
N GLY A 44 -10.21 4.59 -6.50
CA GLY A 44 -9.75 3.27 -6.87
C GLY A 44 -8.41 3.31 -7.63
N TYR A 45 -8.26 4.20 -8.60
CA TYR A 45 -7.00 4.36 -9.33
C TYR A 45 -5.87 4.92 -8.46
N LYS A 46 -6.15 5.83 -7.53
CA LYS A 46 -5.15 6.34 -6.58
C LYS A 46 -4.64 5.25 -5.64
N ILE A 47 -5.51 4.36 -5.16
CA ILE A 47 -5.11 3.19 -4.35
C ILE A 47 -4.17 2.28 -5.14
N GLU A 48 -4.52 1.95 -6.38
CA GLU A 48 -3.63 1.12 -7.22
C GLU A 48 -2.31 1.84 -7.53
N LEU A 49 -2.33 3.16 -7.68
CA LEU A 49 -1.11 3.95 -7.85
C LEU A 49 -0.20 3.84 -6.62
N VAL A 50 -0.75 4.08 -5.42
CA VAL A 50 -0.03 3.94 -4.13
C VAL A 50 0.56 2.53 -3.96
N LYS A 51 -0.19 1.49 -4.33
CA LYS A 51 0.30 0.10 -4.31
C LYS A 51 1.58 -0.08 -5.11
N GLN A 52 1.72 0.60 -6.25
CA GLN A 52 2.95 0.54 -7.06
C GLN A 52 4.09 1.34 -6.43
N MET A 53 3.81 2.53 -5.87
CA MET A 53 4.86 3.48 -5.47
C MET A 53 5.33 3.39 -4.01
N HIS A 54 4.54 2.84 -3.07
CA HIS A 54 4.85 2.88 -1.62
C HIS A 54 6.16 2.17 -1.22
N ARG A 55 6.83 1.49 -2.15
CA ARG A 55 8.16 0.91 -1.93
C ARG A 55 9.31 1.79 -2.42
N PHE A 56 9.05 2.69 -3.36
CA PHE A 56 10.04 3.46 -4.09
C PHE A 56 9.97 4.95 -3.76
N ASP A 57 8.77 5.49 -3.57
CA ASP A 57 8.53 6.90 -3.25
C ASP A 57 7.52 7.01 -2.09
N LEU A 58 8.07 7.14 -0.88
CA LEU A 58 7.28 7.21 0.36
C LEU A 58 6.51 8.52 0.47
N GLU A 59 7.08 9.62 -0.03
CA GLU A 59 6.49 10.95 0.13
C GLU A 59 5.35 11.15 -0.85
N ALA A 60 5.53 10.81 -2.14
CA ALA A 60 4.43 10.84 -3.09
C ALA A 60 3.27 9.90 -2.68
N SER A 61 3.61 8.73 -2.12
CA SER A 61 2.61 7.81 -1.57
C SER A 61 1.82 8.46 -0.45
N ARG A 62 2.50 9.11 0.51
CA ARG A 62 1.85 9.80 1.63
C ARG A 62 0.91 10.90 1.16
N ILE A 63 1.34 11.71 0.20
CA ILE A 63 0.53 12.80 -0.37
C ILE A 63 -0.77 12.24 -0.96
N ILE A 64 -0.66 11.21 -1.81
CA ILE A 64 -1.83 10.60 -2.45
C ILE A 64 -2.74 9.92 -1.42
N ILE A 65 -2.17 9.24 -0.42
CA ILE A 65 -2.94 8.60 0.65
C ILE A 65 -3.75 9.64 1.44
N ASN A 66 -3.11 10.74 1.85
CA ASN A 66 -3.80 11.80 2.59
C ASN A 66 -4.91 12.44 1.76
N ASP A 67 -4.67 12.63 0.47
CA ASP A 67 -5.68 13.13 -0.46
C ASP A 67 -6.87 12.16 -0.63
N ILE A 68 -6.64 10.85 -0.68
CA ILE A 68 -7.71 9.84 -0.67
C ILE A 68 -8.53 9.94 0.62
N LEU A 69 -7.86 9.96 1.77
CA LEU A 69 -8.52 9.98 3.08
C LEU A 69 -9.37 11.25 3.25
N LYS A 70 -8.84 12.40 2.86
CA LYS A 70 -9.54 13.68 2.86
C LYS A 70 -10.78 13.64 1.94
N GLN A 71 -10.65 13.14 0.72
CA GLN A 71 -11.78 13.04 -0.22
C GLN A 71 -12.89 12.14 0.33
N ILE A 72 -12.54 10.98 0.92
CA ILE A 72 -13.52 10.08 1.53
C ILE A 72 -14.27 10.74 2.70
N GLU A 73 -13.58 11.56 3.48
CA GLU A 73 -14.18 12.34 4.57
C GLU A 73 -15.12 13.43 4.04
N GLU A 74 -14.68 14.21 3.05
CA GLU A 74 -15.47 15.29 2.44
C GLU A 74 -16.78 14.80 1.82
N ILE A 75 -16.73 13.66 1.12
CA ILE A 75 -17.93 13.05 0.52
C ILE A 75 -18.75 12.22 1.51
N GLN A 76 -18.33 12.17 2.78
CA GLN A 76 -18.94 11.34 3.83
C GLN A 76 -19.13 9.88 3.40
N GLY A 77 -18.10 9.31 2.77
CA GLY A 77 -18.14 8.01 2.13
C GLY A 77 -18.27 6.84 3.12
N THR A 78 -19.50 6.49 3.49
CA THR A 78 -19.80 5.40 4.45
C THR A 78 -20.07 4.05 3.79
N THR A 79 -20.22 4.00 2.46
CA THR A 79 -20.49 2.74 1.75
C THR A 79 -19.32 1.75 1.95
N PRO A 80 -19.57 0.43 1.86
CA PRO A 80 -18.50 -0.57 1.96
C PRO A 80 -17.36 -0.34 0.97
N TYR A 81 -17.64 0.23 -0.20
CA TYR A 81 -16.62 0.60 -1.17
C TYR A 81 -15.65 1.66 -0.63
N TYR A 82 -16.16 2.74 -0.04
CA TYR A 82 -15.33 3.80 0.50
C TYR A 82 -14.60 3.36 1.77
N GLN A 83 -15.26 2.63 2.65
CA GLN A 83 -14.63 2.07 3.85
C GLN A 83 -13.50 1.09 3.49
N LYS A 84 -13.70 0.24 2.49
CA LYS A 84 -12.65 -0.64 1.95
C LYS A 84 -11.45 0.14 1.45
N ASN A 85 -11.66 1.19 0.64
CA ASN A 85 -10.56 1.99 0.11
C ASN A 85 -9.89 2.84 1.21
N LYS A 86 -10.64 3.31 2.21
CA LYS A 86 -10.11 3.96 3.42
C LYS A 86 -9.19 3.01 4.20
N ALA A 87 -9.63 1.78 4.44
CA ALA A 87 -8.81 0.76 5.10
C ALA A 87 -7.54 0.43 4.30
N LYS A 88 -7.64 0.29 2.97
CA LYS A 88 -6.45 0.11 2.11
C LYS A 88 -5.48 1.29 2.19
N ALA A 89 -6.00 2.52 2.12
CA ALA A 89 -5.19 3.74 2.23
C ALA A 89 -4.46 3.79 3.58
N LEU A 90 -5.16 3.51 4.68
CA LEU A 90 -4.58 3.44 6.02
C LEU A 90 -3.52 2.33 6.12
N ASN A 91 -3.76 1.15 5.54
CA ASN A 91 -2.75 0.10 5.49
C ASN A 91 -1.46 0.57 4.79
N TYR A 92 -1.57 1.29 3.67
CA TYR A 92 -0.40 1.88 3.03
C TYR A 92 0.24 2.98 3.89
N LEU A 93 -0.55 3.83 4.54
CA LEU A 93 -0.04 4.86 5.44
C LEU A 93 0.78 4.25 6.58
N GLY A 94 0.30 3.17 7.18
CA GLY A 94 1.03 2.43 8.21
C GLY A 94 2.37 1.89 7.68
N ILE A 95 2.43 1.42 6.43
CA ILE A 95 3.70 1.00 5.80
C ILE A 95 4.65 2.18 5.64
N VAL A 96 4.15 3.32 5.17
CA VAL A 96 4.96 4.53 4.98
C VAL A 96 5.48 5.04 6.34
N ASP A 97 4.61 5.14 7.35
CA ASP A 97 4.98 5.54 8.72
C ASP A 97 6.04 4.61 9.30
N ASN A 98 5.87 3.29 9.18
CA ASN A 98 6.81 2.31 9.71
C ASN A 98 8.18 2.44 9.04
N LYS A 99 8.20 2.63 7.72
CA LYS A 99 9.46 2.82 6.97
C LYS A 99 10.17 4.13 7.30
N GLN A 100 9.43 5.16 7.70
CA GLN A 100 9.99 6.44 8.14
C GLN A 100 10.32 6.46 9.64
N GLY A 101 10.25 5.32 10.34
CA GLY A 101 10.60 5.20 11.76
C GLY A 101 9.50 5.61 12.73
N ASN A 102 8.31 5.97 12.24
CA ASN A 102 7.16 6.38 13.05
C ASN A 102 6.38 5.15 13.53
N ALA A 103 7.01 4.29 14.33
CA ALA A 103 6.45 2.98 14.70
C ALA A 103 5.09 3.05 15.43
N GLU A 104 4.92 3.99 16.35
CA GLU A 104 3.66 4.16 17.11
C GLU A 104 2.50 4.58 16.19
N LYS A 105 2.77 5.54 15.28
CA LYS A 105 1.79 5.97 14.28
C LYS A 105 1.43 4.83 13.34
N ALA A 106 2.43 4.06 12.89
CA ALA A 106 2.20 2.90 12.03
C ALA A 106 1.27 1.88 12.69
N LEU A 107 1.56 1.49 13.94
CA LEU A 107 0.73 0.53 14.68
C LEU A 107 -0.72 1.02 14.82
N THR A 108 -0.90 2.26 15.28
CA THR A 108 -2.24 2.87 15.43
C THR A 108 -3.00 2.88 14.11
N THR A 109 -2.31 3.23 13.03
CA THR A 109 -2.88 3.30 11.68
C THR A 109 -3.25 1.92 11.14
N TYR A 110 -2.42 0.90 11.35
CA TYR A 110 -2.75 -0.47 10.97
C TYR A 110 -3.97 -1.02 11.72
N LEU A 111 -4.07 -0.77 13.02
CA LEU A 111 -5.22 -1.21 13.83
C LEU A 111 -6.51 -0.53 13.37
N LYS A 112 -6.48 0.76 13.03
CA LYS A 112 -7.63 1.46 12.44
C LYS A 112 -8.05 0.87 11.09
N ALA A 113 -7.09 0.49 10.25
CA ALA A 113 -7.39 -0.15 8.97
C ALA A 113 -8.07 -1.51 9.16
N LEU A 114 -7.61 -2.28 10.15
CA LEU A 114 -8.16 -3.59 10.50
C LEU A 114 -9.59 -3.47 11.01
N ASP A 115 -9.84 -2.59 11.99
CA ASP A 115 -11.18 -2.33 12.57
C ASP A 115 -12.22 -1.98 11.50
N ILE A 116 -11.88 -1.07 10.57
CA ILE A 116 -12.76 -0.73 9.44
C ILE A 116 -13.02 -1.96 8.56
N SER A 117 -11.99 -2.76 8.28
CA SER A 117 -12.11 -3.93 7.41
C SER A 117 -12.98 -5.03 8.03
N GLU A 118 -12.87 -5.24 9.34
CA GLU A 118 -13.73 -6.12 10.13
C GLU A 118 -15.18 -5.62 10.14
N GLY A 119 -15.39 -4.33 10.38
CA GLY A 119 -16.73 -3.72 10.37
C GLY A 119 -17.49 -3.85 9.05
N ILE A 120 -16.78 -3.99 7.92
CA ILE A 120 -17.39 -4.22 6.59
C ILE A 120 -17.23 -5.67 6.08
N ASN A 121 -16.70 -6.59 6.89
CA ASN A 121 -16.46 -7.99 6.55
C ASN A 121 -15.60 -8.20 5.28
N ASP A 122 -14.61 -7.34 5.02
CA ASP A 122 -13.73 -7.46 3.84
C ASP A 122 -12.51 -8.34 4.16
N SER A 123 -12.70 -9.66 4.06
CA SER A 123 -11.68 -10.68 4.38
C SER A 123 -10.32 -10.44 3.71
N ILE A 124 -10.32 -9.93 2.47
CA ILE A 124 -9.09 -9.61 1.74
C ILE A 124 -8.30 -8.50 2.45
N THR A 125 -8.97 -7.43 2.88
CA THR A 125 -8.31 -6.30 3.54
C THR A 125 -7.98 -6.60 5.00
N ILE A 126 -8.79 -7.44 5.68
CA ILE A 126 -8.46 -8.01 6.98
C ILE A 126 -7.14 -8.79 6.91
N GLY A 127 -7.01 -9.69 5.92
CA GLY A 127 -5.78 -10.46 5.72
C GLY A 127 -4.56 -9.59 5.44
N LEU A 128 -4.73 -8.53 4.64
CA LEU A 128 -3.67 -7.55 4.44
C LEU A 128 -3.26 -6.86 5.76
N GLY A 129 -4.21 -6.50 6.60
CA GLY A 129 -3.98 -5.90 7.92
C GLY A 129 -3.19 -6.84 8.84
N PHE A 130 -3.61 -8.10 8.96
CA PHE A 130 -2.90 -9.10 9.76
C PHE A 130 -1.48 -9.36 9.24
N HIS A 131 -1.30 -9.49 7.93
CA HIS A 131 0.03 -9.64 7.33
C HIS A 131 0.95 -8.46 7.69
N ASN A 132 0.44 -7.22 7.55
CA ASN A 132 1.20 -6.01 7.84
C ASN A 132 1.55 -5.89 9.34
N LEU A 133 0.62 -6.21 10.24
CA LEU A 133 0.87 -6.24 11.69
C LEU A 133 1.89 -7.33 12.07
N GLY A 134 1.80 -8.51 11.45
CA GLY A 134 2.81 -9.57 11.60
C GLY A 134 4.21 -9.12 11.19
N MET A 135 4.31 -8.46 10.04
CA MET A 135 5.56 -7.85 9.55
C MET A 135 6.05 -6.71 10.45
N PHE A 136 5.15 -5.90 10.98
CA PHE A 136 5.46 -4.80 11.91
C PHE A 136 6.11 -5.35 13.18
N TYR A 137 5.45 -6.28 13.89
CA TYR A 137 6.00 -6.85 15.12
C TYR A 137 7.30 -7.63 14.90
N ARG A 138 7.44 -8.30 13.75
CA ARG A 138 8.71 -8.92 13.35
C ARG A 138 9.85 -7.92 13.27
N ARG A 139 9.62 -6.72 12.70
CA ARG A 139 10.64 -5.65 12.63
C ARG A 139 10.99 -5.10 14.02
N GLN A 140 10.01 -5.06 14.92
CA GLN A 140 10.21 -4.69 16.32
C GLN A 140 10.86 -5.80 17.17
N LYS A 141 11.17 -6.97 16.58
CA LYS A 141 11.69 -8.17 17.27
C LYS A 141 10.72 -8.76 18.31
N ASP A 142 9.44 -8.40 18.25
CA ASP A 142 8.38 -9.04 19.02
C ASP A 142 7.85 -10.23 18.22
N TYR A 143 8.59 -11.34 18.28
CA TYR A 143 8.32 -12.53 17.47
C TYR A 143 7.04 -13.26 17.90
N GLU A 144 6.66 -13.16 19.18
CA GLU A 144 5.44 -13.78 19.69
C GLU A 144 4.20 -13.11 19.10
N LYS A 145 4.11 -11.77 19.17
CA LYS A 145 3.00 -11.06 18.51
C LYS A 145 3.02 -11.24 17.00
N SER A 146 4.20 -11.23 16.39
CA SER A 146 4.34 -11.48 14.95
C SER A 146 3.71 -12.83 14.56
N LYS A 147 4.03 -13.90 15.30
CA LYS A 147 3.48 -15.24 15.09
C LYS A 147 1.96 -15.29 15.28
N GLN A 148 1.43 -14.58 16.28
CA GLN A 148 -0.02 -14.46 16.50
C GLN A 148 -0.73 -13.84 15.29
N TYR A 149 -0.24 -12.68 14.81
CA TYR A 149 -0.84 -12.03 13.64
C TYR A 149 -0.71 -12.83 12.35
N TYR A 150 0.41 -13.54 12.14
CA TYR A 150 0.51 -14.46 11.00
C TYR A 150 -0.44 -15.66 11.10
N LYS A 151 -0.75 -16.14 12.32
CA LYS A 151 -1.75 -17.17 12.51
C LYS A 151 -3.14 -16.67 12.12
N PHE A 152 -3.52 -15.46 12.53
CA PHE A 152 -4.79 -14.85 12.10
C PHE A 152 -4.88 -14.68 10.58
N TYR A 153 -3.78 -14.27 9.94
CA TYR A 153 -3.71 -14.21 8.48
C TYR A 153 -3.94 -15.58 7.81
N SER A 154 -3.34 -16.66 8.35
CA SER A 154 -3.48 -18.01 7.79
C SER A 154 -4.84 -18.68 8.03
N SER A 155 -5.68 -18.10 8.89
CA SER A 155 -6.99 -18.66 9.26
C SER A 155 -8.18 -18.03 8.52
N LEU A 156 -7.92 -17.10 7.59
CA LEU A 156 -8.92 -16.49 6.71
C LEU A 156 -9.17 -17.35 5.47
#